data_AF-V4T7X1-F1
#
_entry.id   AF-V4T7X1-F1
#
_cell.length_a   1.000
_cell.length_b   1.000
_cell.length_c   1.000
_cell.angle_alpha   90.00
_cell.angle_beta   90.00
_cell.angle_gamma   90.00
#
_symmetry.space_group_name_H-M   'P 1'
#
loop_
_entity.id
_entity.type
_entity.pdbx_description
1 polymer ?
#
loop_
_entity_poly.entity_id
_entity_poly.type
_entity_poly.pdbx_seq_one_letter_code
_entity_poly.pdbx_strand_id
1 'polypeptide(L)'
;TDGGNALNVQRTVKDLIAAGAAGCFLEDQAWPKKCGHMHGKQIIPAEEHAAKIASARDAIGDSDFVLVARTDARATSAKTGLSDAIARANLYMEARADASFVEAPRNDNELKQIGCQTKGYRVCNMLEAMGFHLTVHPLTALYASARALVDVLKTLKESGTTRDHLEKMGTFEEFNQLVNLESWFEIEGRYSNFKKAVEKKY
;
A
#
# COMPACT_ATOMS: atom_id res chain seq x y z
N THR A 1 -6.56 -3.26 11.32
CA THR A 1 -7.52 -2.27 11.88
C THR A 1 -8.52 -1.84 10.81
N ASP A 2 -9.28 -2.80 10.28
CA ASP A 2 -9.95 -2.73 8.96
C ASP A 2 -11.46 -2.58 9.09
N GLY A 3 -11.86 -1.57 9.88
CA GLY A 3 -13.25 -1.21 10.11
C GLY A 3 -13.92 -1.89 11.30
N GLY A 4 -13.20 -2.69 12.10
CA GLY A 4 -13.71 -3.23 13.37
C GLY A 4 -13.21 -4.63 13.73
N ASN A 5 -14.13 -5.56 13.94
CA ASN A 5 -13.87 -6.95 14.33
C ASN A 5 -13.72 -7.88 13.09
N ALA A 6 -13.63 -9.19 13.32
CA ALA A 6 -13.45 -10.18 12.26
C ALA A 6 -14.53 -10.14 11.16
N LEU A 7 -15.78 -9.76 11.46
CA LEU A 7 -16.85 -9.63 10.47
C LEU A 7 -16.65 -8.42 9.56
N ASN A 8 -16.19 -7.31 10.14
CA ASN A 8 -15.83 -6.12 9.37
C ASN A 8 -14.69 -6.44 8.40
N VAL A 9 -13.70 -7.23 8.85
CA VAL A 9 -12.61 -7.69 7.99
C VAL A 9 -13.12 -8.48 6.79
N GLN A 10 -14.06 -9.42 6.97
CA GLN A 10 -14.59 -10.18 5.82
C GLN A 10 -15.25 -9.28 4.78
N ARG A 11 -16.05 -8.31 5.23
CA ARG A 11 -16.67 -7.35 4.32
C ARG A 11 -15.59 -6.54 3.59
N THR A 12 -14.64 -5.98 4.32
CA THR A 12 -13.55 -5.17 3.74
C THR A 12 -12.78 -5.96 2.68
N VAL A 13 -12.44 -7.21 2.96
CA VAL A 13 -11.72 -8.09 2.01
C VAL A 13 -12.54 -8.33 0.74
N LYS A 14 -13.84 -8.66 0.87
CA LYS A 14 -14.72 -8.86 -0.28
C LYS A 14 -14.88 -7.60 -1.12
N ASP A 15 -15.00 -6.44 -0.46
CA ASP A 15 -15.11 -5.14 -1.12
C ASP A 15 -13.81 -4.81 -1.89
N LEU A 16 -12.63 -5.12 -1.33
CA LEU A 16 -11.34 -4.93 -2.02
C LEU A 16 -11.18 -5.85 -3.24
N ILE A 17 -11.56 -7.12 -3.12
CA ILE A 17 -11.55 -8.06 -4.25
C ILE A 17 -12.49 -7.57 -5.36
N ALA A 18 -13.71 -7.15 -5.01
CA ALA A 18 -14.68 -6.62 -5.96
C ALA A 18 -14.20 -5.32 -6.66
N ALA A 19 -13.39 -4.52 -5.97
CA ALA A 19 -12.76 -3.32 -6.53
C ALA A 19 -11.56 -3.62 -7.45
N GLY A 20 -11.17 -4.88 -7.60
CA GLY A 20 -10.05 -5.31 -8.45
C GLY A 20 -8.67 -5.21 -7.79
N ALA A 21 -8.61 -5.10 -6.45
CA ALA A 21 -7.33 -5.15 -5.74
C ALA A 21 -6.77 -6.59 -5.72
N ALA A 22 -5.44 -6.71 -5.78
CA ALA A 22 -4.73 -8.00 -5.75
C ALA A 22 -4.22 -8.41 -4.36
N GLY A 23 -4.44 -7.57 -3.34
CA GLY A 23 -4.00 -7.86 -1.99
C GLY A 23 -4.24 -6.75 -0.99
N CYS A 24 -4.03 -7.04 0.29
CA CYS A 24 -4.13 -6.06 1.36
C CYS A 24 -3.18 -6.34 2.53
N PHE A 25 -2.97 -5.31 3.35
CA PHE A 25 -2.18 -5.38 4.57
C PHE A 25 -3.13 -5.18 5.74
N LEU A 26 -3.19 -6.13 6.68
CA LEU A 26 -3.97 -6.01 7.91
C LEU A 26 -3.05 -5.90 9.13
N GLU A 27 -3.24 -4.86 9.95
CA GLU A 27 -2.37 -4.53 11.08
C GLU A 27 -3.01 -4.81 12.46
N ASP A 28 -2.16 -5.07 13.48
CA ASP A 28 -2.55 -5.31 14.88
C ASP A 28 -2.67 -4.05 15.75
N GLN A 29 -2.75 -2.85 15.17
CA GLN A 29 -2.97 -1.65 15.97
C GLN A 29 -4.37 -1.65 16.61
N ALA A 30 -4.46 -1.07 17.80
CA ALA A 30 -5.73 -0.67 18.38
C ALA A 30 -6.32 0.49 17.56
N TRP A 31 -7.64 0.55 17.47
CA TRP A 31 -8.33 1.65 16.79
C TRP A 31 -8.44 2.87 17.70
N PRO A 32 -8.25 4.11 17.19
CA PRO A 32 -7.81 4.46 15.84
C PRO A 32 -6.30 4.27 15.62
N LYS A 33 -5.95 3.76 14.44
CA LYS A 33 -4.56 3.48 14.08
C LYS A 33 -3.74 4.73 13.76
N LYS A 34 -2.43 4.62 13.93
CA LYS A 34 -1.43 5.66 13.60
C LYS A 34 -0.42 5.14 12.57
N CYS A 35 0.33 6.04 11.95
CA CYS A 35 1.43 5.66 11.05
C CYS A 35 2.48 4.83 11.80
N GLY A 36 3.06 3.83 11.14
CA GLY A 36 4.06 2.92 11.73
C GLY A 36 5.29 3.58 12.33
N HIS A 37 5.61 4.79 11.90
CA HIS A 37 6.75 5.58 12.40
C HIS A 37 6.35 6.65 13.43
N MET A 38 5.08 6.71 13.85
CA MET A 38 4.59 7.65 14.87
C MET A 38 4.67 7.07 16.29
N HIS A 39 4.76 7.96 17.29
CA HIS A 39 4.74 7.59 18.70
C HIS A 39 3.34 7.25 19.23
N GLY A 40 3.30 6.49 20.32
CA GLY A 40 2.06 6.17 21.05
C GLY A 40 1.12 5.26 20.25
N LYS A 41 1.70 4.32 19.48
CA LYS A 41 0.94 3.20 18.91
C LYS A 41 0.53 2.25 20.03
N GLN A 42 -0.69 1.77 19.95
CA GLN A 42 -1.21 0.70 20.81
C GLN A 42 -1.55 -0.47 19.90
N ILE A 43 -1.39 -1.68 20.41
CA ILE A 43 -1.69 -2.91 19.67
C ILE A 43 -2.71 -3.74 20.44
N ILE A 44 -3.50 -4.51 19.71
CA ILE A 44 -4.44 -5.48 20.26
C ILE A 44 -3.71 -6.77 20.68
N PRO A 45 -4.36 -7.65 21.47
CA PRO A 45 -3.86 -9.00 21.72
C PRO A 45 -3.54 -9.74 20.42
N ALA A 46 -2.48 -10.55 20.43
CA ALA A 46 -2.01 -11.23 19.22
C ALA A 46 -3.08 -12.19 18.67
N GLU A 47 -3.79 -12.86 19.56
CA GLU A 47 -4.87 -13.80 19.27
C GLU A 47 -6.05 -13.10 18.59
N GLU A 48 -6.34 -11.86 18.98
CA GLU A 48 -7.39 -11.06 18.36
C GLU A 48 -7.04 -10.75 16.89
N HIS A 49 -5.79 -10.36 16.61
CA HIS A 49 -5.38 -10.12 15.22
C HIS A 49 -5.29 -11.43 14.43
N ALA A 50 -4.78 -12.51 15.03
CA ALA A 50 -4.74 -13.83 14.38
C ALA A 50 -6.15 -14.28 13.94
N ALA A 51 -7.18 -14.06 14.76
CA ALA A 51 -8.56 -14.33 14.38
C ALA A 51 -9.05 -13.47 13.20
N LYS A 52 -8.60 -12.20 13.12
CA LYS A 52 -8.90 -11.33 11.97
C LYS A 52 -8.19 -11.79 10.69
N ILE A 53 -6.94 -12.24 10.78
CA ILE A 53 -6.20 -12.83 9.66
C ILE A 53 -6.89 -14.10 9.15
N ALA A 54 -7.28 -15.01 10.05
CA ALA A 54 -8.02 -16.21 9.68
C ALA A 54 -9.36 -15.87 9.00
N SER A 55 -10.10 -14.91 9.55
CA SER A 55 -11.35 -14.41 8.96
C SER A 55 -11.15 -13.80 7.56
N ALA A 56 -10.05 -13.07 7.35
CA ALA A 56 -9.69 -12.53 6.05
C ALA A 56 -9.39 -13.66 5.06
N ARG A 57 -8.63 -14.69 5.47
CA ARG A 57 -8.35 -15.87 4.64
C ARG A 57 -9.63 -16.56 4.19
N ASP A 58 -10.58 -16.78 5.10
CA ASP A 58 -11.85 -17.41 4.75
C ASP A 58 -12.65 -16.56 3.75
N ALA A 59 -12.59 -15.24 3.87
CA ALA A 59 -13.25 -14.33 2.93
C ALA A 59 -12.58 -14.26 1.54
N ILE A 60 -11.27 -14.50 1.46
CA ILE A 60 -10.52 -14.58 0.19
C ILE A 60 -10.94 -15.81 -0.62
N GLY A 61 -11.04 -16.97 0.03
CA GLY A 61 -11.33 -18.24 -0.63
C GLY A 61 -10.31 -18.56 -1.74
N ASP A 62 -10.81 -18.84 -2.95
CA ASP A 62 -10.01 -19.18 -4.13
C ASP A 62 -9.62 -17.94 -4.96
N SER A 63 -9.86 -16.73 -4.47
CA SER A 63 -9.53 -15.49 -5.18
C SER A 63 -8.01 -15.29 -5.24
N ASP A 64 -7.50 -14.82 -6.36
CA ASP A 64 -6.07 -14.44 -6.51
C ASP A 64 -5.79 -13.14 -5.74
N PHE A 65 -5.62 -13.27 -4.42
CA PHE A 65 -5.53 -12.14 -3.51
C PHE A 65 -4.54 -12.42 -2.37
N VAL A 66 -3.52 -11.56 -2.26
CA VAL A 66 -2.44 -11.69 -1.28
C VAL A 66 -2.81 -11.03 0.04
N LEU A 67 -2.74 -11.80 1.13
CA LEU A 67 -2.96 -11.33 2.50
C LEU A 67 -1.65 -11.13 3.24
N VAL A 68 -1.32 -9.88 3.55
CA VAL A 68 -0.15 -9.52 4.37
C VAL A 68 -0.57 -9.21 5.80
N ALA A 69 -0.02 -9.93 6.76
CA ALA A 69 -0.22 -9.64 8.18
C ALA A 69 0.89 -8.72 8.71
N ARG A 70 0.50 -7.50 9.05
CA ARG A 70 1.38 -6.48 9.62
C ARG A 70 1.33 -6.49 11.15
N THR A 71 2.50 -6.37 11.77
CA THR A 71 2.62 -6.11 13.21
C THR A 71 3.35 -4.80 13.49
N ASP A 72 2.78 -3.99 14.38
CA ASP A 72 3.34 -2.74 14.89
C ASP A 72 4.01 -2.91 16.27
N ALA A 73 4.09 -4.14 16.77
CA ALA A 73 4.60 -4.49 18.10
C ALA A 73 6.05 -4.07 18.34
N ARG A 74 6.86 -3.94 17.29
CA ARG A 74 8.26 -3.50 17.44
C ARG A 74 8.37 -2.17 18.19
N ALA A 75 7.43 -1.25 17.97
CA ALA A 75 7.51 0.09 18.54
C ALA A 75 6.91 0.22 19.96
N THR A 76 6.26 -0.81 20.50
CA THR A 76 5.59 -0.73 21.81
C THR A 76 6.56 -0.85 22.98
N SER A 77 7.70 -1.51 22.77
CA SER A 77 8.73 -1.72 23.79
C SER A 77 10.14 -1.69 23.18
N ALA A 78 11.06 -0.95 23.81
CA ALA A 78 12.45 -0.92 23.38
C ALA A 78 13.18 -2.26 23.65
N LYS A 79 12.78 -2.98 24.70
CA LYS A 79 13.46 -4.22 25.15
C LYS A 79 12.87 -5.48 24.53
N THR A 80 11.54 -5.58 24.53
CA THR A 80 10.81 -6.81 24.16
C THR A 80 10.07 -6.70 22.83
N GLY A 81 10.01 -5.50 22.23
CA GLY A 81 9.18 -5.26 21.05
C GLY A 81 9.59 -6.06 19.82
N LEU A 82 10.89 -6.31 19.61
CA LEU A 82 11.35 -7.10 18.46
C LEU A 82 10.96 -8.57 18.57
N SER A 83 11.20 -9.19 19.74
CA SER A 83 10.83 -10.58 19.99
C SER A 83 9.31 -10.78 19.95
N ASP A 84 8.54 -9.83 20.48
CA ASP A 84 7.06 -9.84 20.40
C ASP A 84 6.59 -9.73 18.93
N ALA A 85 7.17 -8.81 18.15
CA ALA A 85 6.84 -8.67 16.73
C ALA A 85 7.16 -9.94 15.92
N ILE A 86 8.29 -10.60 16.17
CA ILE A 86 8.64 -11.85 15.49
C ILE A 86 7.66 -12.97 15.88
N ALA A 87 7.33 -13.10 17.17
CA ALA A 87 6.36 -14.10 17.63
C ALA A 87 4.97 -13.87 17.00
N ARG A 88 4.51 -12.62 16.96
CA ARG A 88 3.26 -12.22 16.30
C ARG A 88 3.27 -12.50 14.81
N ALA A 89 4.33 -12.12 14.11
CA ALA A 89 4.47 -12.42 12.68
C ALA A 89 4.32 -13.91 12.41
N ASN A 90 4.98 -14.77 13.18
CA ASN A 90 4.85 -16.22 13.05
C ASN A 90 3.44 -16.73 13.37
N LEU A 91 2.81 -16.22 14.43
CA LEU A 91 1.41 -16.55 14.75
C LEU A 91 0.45 -16.18 13.61
N TYR A 92 0.66 -15.02 12.97
CA TYR A 92 -0.19 -14.59 11.86
C TYR A 92 0.03 -15.42 10.60
N MET A 93 1.25 -15.94 10.38
CA MET A 93 1.50 -16.94 9.34
C MET A 93 0.76 -18.25 9.63
N GLU A 94 0.72 -18.70 10.89
CA GLU A 94 -0.08 -19.86 11.31
C GLU A 94 -1.60 -19.63 11.12
N ALA A 95 -2.05 -18.38 11.24
CA ALA A 95 -3.39 -17.94 10.87
C ALA A 95 -3.63 -17.81 9.35
N ARG A 96 -2.69 -18.30 8.52
CA ARG A 96 -2.78 -18.38 7.05
C ARG A 96 -2.66 -17.05 6.30
N ALA A 97 -1.92 -16.09 6.84
CA ALA A 97 -1.39 -14.99 6.03
C ALA A 97 -0.40 -15.52 4.97
N ASP A 98 -0.33 -14.86 3.81
CA ASP A 98 0.62 -15.20 2.75
C ASP A 98 2.02 -14.64 3.04
N ALA A 99 2.08 -13.47 3.66
CA ALA A 99 3.32 -12.83 4.06
C ALA A 99 3.19 -12.10 5.41
N SER A 100 4.32 -11.96 6.10
CA SER A 100 4.42 -11.18 7.32
C SER A 100 5.13 -9.85 7.09
N PHE A 101 4.69 -8.81 7.80
CA PHE A 101 5.33 -7.50 7.79
C PHE A 101 5.59 -7.01 9.21
N VAL A 102 6.85 -6.99 9.62
CA VAL A 102 7.28 -6.39 10.89
C VAL A 102 7.61 -4.93 10.65
N GLU A 103 6.81 -4.02 11.22
CA GLU A 103 6.97 -2.58 11.04
C GLU A 103 8.13 -2.00 11.86
N ALA A 104 8.76 -0.96 11.30
CA ALA A 104 9.81 -0.15 11.93
C ALA A 104 10.97 -0.92 12.59
N PRO A 105 11.61 -1.90 11.91
CA PRO A 105 12.93 -2.37 12.33
C PRO A 105 13.90 -1.19 12.41
N ARG A 106 14.74 -1.14 13.44
CA ARG A 106 15.57 0.04 13.73
C ARG A 106 16.91 0.08 13.01
N ASN A 107 17.38 -1.08 12.56
CA ASN A 107 18.68 -1.25 11.91
C ASN A 107 18.75 -2.60 11.20
N ASP A 108 19.82 -2.77 10.42
CA ASP A 108 20.16 -3.97 9.66
C ASP A 108 20.21 -5.25 10.48
N ASN A 109 20.63 -5.18 11.75
CA ASN A 109 20.65 -6.37 12.60
C ASN A 109 19.24 -6.85 12.93
N GLU A 110 18.31 -5.94 13.21
CA GLU A 110 16.91 -6.31 13.41
C GLU A 110 16.30 -6.90 12.13
N LEU A 111 16.62 -6.33 10.97
CA LEU A 111 16.17 -6.87 9.67
C LEU A 111 16.68 -8.30 9.45
N LYS A 112 17.97 -8.56 9.73
CA LYS A 112 18.54 -9.92 9.68
C LYS A 112 17.81 -10.87 10.64
N GLN A 113 17.54 -10.43 11.87
CA GLN A 113 16.82 -11.25 12.84
C GLN A 113 15.40 -11.57 12.37
N ILE A 114 14.67 -10.59 11.83
CA ILE A 114 13.35 -10.80 11.24
C ILE A 114 13.43 -11.79 10.08
N GLY A 115 14.35 -11.56 9.13
CA GLY A 115 14.58 -12.42 7.98
C GLY A 115 14.88 -13.88 8.34
N CYS A 116 15.61 -14.12 9.44
CA CYS A 116 15.97 -15.46 9.90
C CYS A 116 14.90 -16.13 10.79
N GLN A 117 14.09 -15.35 11.53
CA GLN A 117 13.24 -15.89 12.60
C GLN A 117 11.74 -15.87 12.29
N THR A 118 11.28 -15.14 11.28
CA THR A 118 9.91 -15.27 10.79
C THR A 118 9.81 -16.38 9.74
N LYS A 119 8.63 -16.97 9.54
CA LYS A 119 8.38 -18.01 8.53
C LYS A 119 7.74 -17.41 7.26
N GLY A 120 7.93 -18.08 6.12
CA GLY A 120 7.26 -17.74 4.86
C GLY A 120 7.74 -16.45 4.19
N TYR A 121 6.87 -15.84 3.39
CA TYR A 121 7.16 -14.59 2.69
C TYR A 121 7.17 -13.40 3.66
N ARG A 122 7.99 -12.40 3.33
CA ARG A 122 8.28 -11.28 4.21
C ARG A 122 8.26 -9.97 3.45
N VAL A 123 7.67 -8.97 4.06
CA VAL A 123 7.63 -7.59 3.57
C VAL A 123 8.53 -6.70 4.40
N CYS A 124 9.22 -5.75 3.77
CA CYS A 124 9.96 -4.67 4.43
C CYS A 124 9.64 -3.30 3.82
N ASN A 125 9.92 -2.24 4.58
CA ASN A 125 9.92 -0.87 4.07
C ASN A 125 11.30 -0.51 3.49
N MET A 126 11.31 0.12 2.31
CA MET A 126 12.39 0.97 1.76
C MET A 126 13.81 0.36 1.60
N LEU A 127 14.04 -0.89 1.98
CA LEU A 127 15.35 -1.54 1.95
C LEU A 127 15.30 -2.80 1.09
N GLU A 128 16.33 -2.97 0.26
CA GLU A 128 16.51 -4.14 -0.59
C GLU A 128 17.47 -5.15 0.08
N ALA A 129 17.17 -6.44 -0.12
CA ALA A 129 18.03 -7.60 0.13
C ALA A 129 18.44 -7.92 1.59
N MET A 130 17.57 -8.67 2.30
CA MET A 130 17.90 -9.45 3.51
C MET A 130 16.92 -10.64 3.77
N GLY A 131 16.56 -11.41 2.73
CA GLY A 131 15.55 -12.49 2.89
C GLY A 131 14.09 -12.00 2.92
N PHE A 132 13.87 -10.77 2.45
CA PHE A 132 12.56 -10.17 2.18
C PHE A 132 12.19 -10.36 0.71
N HIS A 133 10.88 -10.40 0.44
CA HIS A 133 10.31 -10.78 -0.86
C HIS A 133 9.47 -9.68 -1.49
N LEU A 134 8.96 -8.77 -0.65
CA LEU A 134 8.23 -7.59 -1.09
C LEU A 134 8.81 -6.37 -0.36
N THR A 135 9.26 -5.38 -1.11
CA THR A 135 9.70 -4.10 -0.56
C THR A 135 8.66 -3.04 -0.90
N VAL A 136 8.13 -2.38 0.12
CA VAL A 136 7.15 -1.30 -0.08
C VAL A 136 7.81 0.06 0.07
N HIS A 137 7.45 0.98 -0.82
CA HIS A 137 7.88 2.38 -0.85
C HIS A 137 6.67 3.32 -0.69
N PRO A 138 5.98 3.28 0.48
CA PRO A 138 4.60 3.77 0.60
C PRO A 138 4.46 5.30 0.46
N LEU A 139 5.50 6.06 0.77
CA LEU A 139 5.45 7.53 0.83
C LEU A 139 6.30 8.22 -0.24
N THR A 140 7.03 7.47 -1.08
CA THR A 140 7.95 8.05 -2.07
C THR A 140 7.24 9.01 -3.02
N ALA A 141 6.14 8.57 -3.63
CA ALA A 141 5.36 9.41 -4.54
C ALA A 141 4.79 10.64 -3.82
N LEU A 142 4.17 10.45 -2.65
CA LEU A 142 3.56 11.55 -1.89
C LEU A 142 4.60 12.60 -1.47
N TYR A 143 5.77 12.18 -0.97
CA TYR A 143 6.83 13.10 -0.57
C TYR A 143 7.44 13.85 -1.75
N ALA A 144 7.64 13.17 -2.88
CA ALA A 144 8.10 13.82 -4.11
C ALA A 144 7.08 14.87 -4.60
N SER A 145 5.80 14.48 -4.69
CA SER A 145 4.72 15.38 -5.11
C SER A 145 4.55 16.58 -4.17
N ALA A 146 4.56 16.37 -2.85
CA ALA A 146 4.41 17.45 -1.88
C ALA A 146 5.52 18.50 -2.01
N ARG A 147 6.77 18.06 -2.23
CA ARG A 147 7.89 18.99 -2.47
C ARG A 147 7.71 19.78 -3.76
N ALA A 148 7.42 19.09 -4.87
CA ALA A 148 7.21 19.75 -6.16
C ALA A 148 6.07 20.78 -6.11
N LEU A 149 4.96 20.45 -5.45
CA LEU A 149 3.83 21.36 -5.26
C LEU A 149 4.22 22.61 -4.46
N VAL A 150 4.91 22.44 -3.32
CA VAL A 150 5.38 23.58 -2.51
C VAL A 150 6.30 24.48 -3.33
N ASP A 151 7.24 23.90 -4.07
CA ASP A 151 8.23 24.66 -4.84
C ASP A 151 7.57 25.47 -5.97
N VAL A 152 6.67 24.86 -6.75
CA VAL A 152 5.97 25.53 -7.86
C VAL A 152 5.00 26.59 -7.36
N LEU A 153 4.24 26.31 -6.30
CA LEU A 153 3.30 27.29 -5.73
C LEU A 153 4.02 28.47 -5.09
N LYS A 154 5.21 28.26 -4.49
CA LYS A 154 6.05 29.35 -4.01
C LYS A 154 6.55 30.23 -5.16
N THR A 155 7.09 29.62 -6.21
CA THR A 155 7.48 30.35 -7.43
C THR A 155 6.32 31.20 -7.94
N LEU A 156 5.13 30.61 -8.12
CA LEU A 156 3.95 31.33 -8.60
C LEU A 156 3.55 32.48 -7.68
N LYS A 157 3.67 32.30 -6.36
CA LYS A 157 3.35 33.34 -5.37
C LYS A 157 4.31 34.53 -5.43
N GLU A 158 5.60 34.28 -5.69
CA GLU A 158 6.66 35.30 -5.67
C GLU A 158 6.80 36.05 -6.98
N SER A 159 6.76 35.35 -8.13
CA SER A 159 6.96 35.95 -9.46
C SER A 159 5.65 36.27 -10.20
N GLY A 160 4.52 35.71 -9.76
CA GLY A 160 3.24 35.79 -10.48
C GLY A 160 3.17 34.95 -11.76
N THR A 161 4.22 34.17 -12.08
CA THR A 161 4.27 33.37 -13.32
C THR A 161 5.23 32.18 -13.21
N THR A 162 5.04 31.15 -14.03
CA THR A 162 5.96 30.01 -14.14
C THR A 162 6.92 30.11 -15.33
N ARG A 163 6.90 31.22 -16.08
CA ARG A 163 7.62 31.38 -17.36
C ARG A 163 9.11 31.02 -17.31
N ASP A 164 9.80 31.39 -16.24
CA ASP A 164 11.24 31.19 -16.09
C ASP A 164 11.60 29.88 -15.35
N HIS A 165 10.59 29.03 -15.10
CA HIS A 165 10.71 27.79 -14.33
C HIS A 165 9.98 26.59 -14.96
N LEU A 166 9.88 26.58 -16.30
CA LEU A 166 9.16 25.53 -17.04
C LEU A 166 9.78 24.14 -16.87
N GLU A 167 11.08 24.07 -16.55
CA GLU A 167 11.80 22.83 -16.25
C GLU A 167 11.27 22.07 -15.03
N LYS A 168 10.44 22.71 -14.19
CA LYS A 168 9.80 22.08 -13.03
C LYS A 168 8.48 21.37 -13.36
N MET A 169 7.99 21.47 -14.60
CA MET A 169 6.71 20.92 -15.02
C MET A 169 6.89 19.82 -16.07
N GLY A 170 5.93 18.89 -16.10
CA GLY A 170 5.79 17.99 -17.25
C GLY A 170 5.34 18.77 -18.49
N THR A 171 5.80 18.33 -19.64
CA THR A 171 5.40 18.87 -20.95
C THR A 171 4.00 18.38 -21.34
N PHE A 172 3.41 19.05 -22.33
CA PHE A 172 2.13 18.61 -22.90
C PHE A 172 2.21 17.20 -23.49
N GLU A 173 3.33 16.88 -24.16
CA GLU A 173 3.57 15.56 -24.73
C GLU A 173 3.66 14.48 -23.65
N GLU A 174 4.48 14.70 -22.61
CA GLU A 174 4.60 13.76 -21.49
C GLU A 174 3.25 13.54 -20.79
N PHE A 175 2.48 14.61 -20.57
CA PHE A 175 1.16 14.49 -19.95
C PHE A 175 0.18 13.69 -20.83
N ASN A 176 0.18 13.93 -22.14
CA ASN A 176 -0.68 13.22 -23.07
C ASN A 176 -0.32 11.74 -23.18
N GLN A 177 0.97 11.41 -23.15
CA GLN A 177 1.42 10.02 -23.08
C GLN A 177 0.98 9.35 -21.77
N LEU A 178 1.09 10.06 -20.64
CA LEU A 178 0.67 9.55 -19.33
C LEU A 178 -0.83 9.23 -19.27
N VAL A 179 -1.68 10.07 -19.85
CA VAL A 179 -3.15 9.86 -19.87
C VAL A 179 -3.62 9.07 -21.10
N ASN A 180 -2.69 8.64 -21.94
CA ASN A 180 -2.92 7.89 -23.17
C ASN A 180 -3.90 8.59 -24.14
N LEU A 181 -3.73 9.90 -24.34
CA LEU A 181 -4.67 10.74 -25.11
C LEU A 181 -4.89 10.26 -26.55
N GLU A 182 -3.84 9.75 -27.20
CA GLU A 182 -3.93 9.27 -28.59
C GLU A 182 -4.91 8.10 -28.74
N SER A 183 -4.91 7.17 -27.79
CA SER A 183 -5.87 6.05 -27.79
C SER A 183 -7.33 6.52 -27.72
N TRP A 184 -7.60 7.63 -27.03
CA TRP A 184 -8.94 8.20 -26.96
C TRP A 184 -9.38 8.79 -28.29
N PHE A 185 -8.47 9.46 -29.01
CA PHE A 185 -8.77 9.96 -30.35
C PHE A 185 -9.04 8.84 -31.35
N GLU A 186 -8.33 7.70 -31.26
CA GLU A 186 -8.61 6.54 -32.11
C GLU A 186 -10.01 5.97 -31.85
N ILE A 187 -10.39 5.88 -30.57
CA ILE A 187 -11.72 5.41 -30.15
C ILE A 187 -12.80 6.38 -30.66
N GLU A 188 -12.63 7.68 -30.43
CA GLU A 188 -13.55 8.71 -30.91
C GLU A 188 -13.69 8.67 -32.43
N GLY A 189 -12.58 8.56 -33.15
CA GLY A 189 -12.55 8.47 -34.60
C GLY A 189 -13.30 7.24 -35.12
N ARG A 190 -13.12 6.07 -34.49
CA ARG A 190 -13.83 4.84 -34.83
C ARG A 190 -15.34 4.99 -34.74
N TYR A 191 -15.84 5.53 -33.62
CA TYR A 191 -17.28 5.67 -33.43
C TYR A 191 -17.88 6.83 -34.23
N SER A 192 -17.12 7.89 -34.47
CA SER A 192 -17.52 8.96 -35.39
C SER A 192 -17.65 8.46 -36.83
N ASN A 193 -16.72 7.63 -37.30
CA ASN A 193 -16.76 7.03 -38.63
C ASN A 193 -17.91 6.02 -38.75
N PHE A 194 -18.14 5.21 -37.71
CA PHE A 194 -19.30 4.32 -37.66
C PHE A 194 -20.61 5.09 -37.76
N LYS A 195 -20.77 6.18 -36.98
CA LYS A 195 -21.96 7.06 -37.05
C LYS A 195 -22.19 7.59 -38.47
N LYS A 196 -21.14 8.14 -39.11
CA LYS A 196 -21.20 8.63 -40.49
C LYS A 196 -21.58 7.53 -41.50
N ALA A 197 -21.13 6.30 -41.28
CA ALA A 197 -21.47 5.17 -42.15
C ALA A 197 -22.94 4.75 -42.01
N VAL A 198 -23.48 4.79 -40.79
CA VAL A 198 -24.91 4.52 -40.53
C VAL A 198 -25.79 5.61 -41.15
N GLU A 199 -25.46 6.89 -40.97
CA GLU A 199 -26.20 8.04 -41.54
C GLU A 199 -26.21 8.07 -43.07
N LYS A 200 -25.24 7.42 -43.74
CA LYS A 200 -25.23 7.30 -45.21
C LYS A 200 -26.09 6.15 -45.72
N LYS A 201 -26.41 5.17 -44.87
CA LYS A 201 -27.09 3.92 -45.25
C LYS A 201 -28.61 4.01 -45.08
N TYR A 202 -29.08 4.89 -44.22
CA TYR A 202 -30.50 5.13 -43.92
C TYR A 202 -30.82 6.60 -44.19
#